data_AF-A0A4Z1KSS1-F1
#
_entry.id   AF-A0A4Z1KSS1-F1
#
_cell.length_a   1.000
_cell.length_b   1.000
_cell.length_c   1.000
_cell.angle_alpha   90.00
_cell.angle_beta   90.00
_cell.angle_gamma   90.00
#
_symmetry.space_group_name_H-M   'P 1'
#
loop_
_entity.id
_entity.type
_entity.pdbx_description
1 polymer ?
#
loop_
_entity_poly.entity_id
_entity_poly.type
_entity_poly.pdbx_seq_one_letter_code
_entity_poly.pdbx_strand_id
1 'polypeptide(L)'
;MGGPNLEVFKFGMYIMFPIAIMYYYGTNLDQRFSVPDFWPRVDQTNRIPFERDEIKSELERLRQKRLYLRDQRVRGANGSNEEEK
;
A
#
# COMPACT_ATOMS: atom_id res chain seq x y z
N MET A 1 -42.92 18.65 -30.07
CA MET A 1 -41.99 17.52 -30.22
C MET A 1 -40.98 17.90 -31.29
N GLY A 2 -39.72 18.15 -30.93
CA GLY A 2 -38.68 18.46 -31.91
C GLY A 2 -38.51 17.26 -32.84
N GLY A 3 -38.68 17.47 -34.14
CA GLY A 3 -38.68 16.41 -35.15
C GLY A 3 -37.31 15.73 -35.34
N PRO A 4 -37.10 15.00 -36.45
CA PRO A 4 -35.93 14.12 -36.66
C PRO A 4 -34.55 14.77 -36.44
N ASN A 5 -34.45 16.10 -36.58
CA ASN A 5 -33.22 16.85 -36.28
C ASN A 5 -32.76 16.72 -34.81
N LEU A 6 -33.70 16.61 -33.87
CA LEU A 6 -33.38 16.46 -32.44
C LEU A 6 -32.83 15.06 -32.14
N GLU A 7 -33.31 14.05 -32.87
CA GLU A 7 -32.83 12.68 -32.76
C GLU A 7 -31.41 12.58 -33.29
N VAL A 8 -31.12 13.16 -34.47
CA VAL A 8 -29.76 13.21 -35.04
C VAL A 8 -28.77 13.90 -34.11
N PHE A 9 -29.17 15.00 -33.47
CA PHE A 9 -28.32 15.65 -32.46
C PHE A 9 -28.05 14.73 -31.26
N LYS A 10 -29.08 14.04 -30.75
CA LYS A 10 -28.94 13.09 -29.64
C LYS A 10 -27.99 11.94 -29.98
N PHE A 11 -28.14 11.35 -31.17
CA PHE A 11 -27.26 10.31 -31.67
C PHE A 11 -25.81 10.81 -31.86
N GLY A 12 -25.65 12.01 -32.41
CA GLY A 12 -24.35 12.66 -32.52
C GLY A 12 -23.68 12.85 -31.15
N MET A 13 -24.41 13.32 -30.14
CA MET A 13 -23.89 13.45 -28.78
C MET A 13 -23.47 12.10 -28.19
N TYR A 14 -24.26 11.04 -28.37
CA TYR A 14 -23.94 9.72 -27.83
C TYR A 14 -22.72 9.07 -28.48
N ILE A 15 -22.40 9.42 -29.73
CA ILE A 15 -21.19 8.94 -30.41
C ILE A 15 -19.99 9.83 -30.06
N MET A 16 -20.16 11.15 -30.10
CA MET A 16 -19.08 12.10 -29.86
C MET A 16 -18.62 12.12 -28.41
N PHE A 17 -19.52 11.94 -27.44
CA PHE A 17 -19.20 11.95 -26.02
C PHE A 17 -18.16 10.87 -25.62
N PRO A 18 -18.37 9.56 -25.90
CA PRO A 18 -17.38 8.54 -25.57
C PRO A 18 -16.10 8.70 -26.37
N ILE A 19 -16.16 9.09 -27.65
CA ILE A 19 -14.97 9.30 -28.49
C ILE A 19 -14.12 10.46 -27.95
N ALA A 20 -14.74 11.57 -27.56
CA ALA A 20 -14.04 12.73 -27.01
C ALA A 20 -13.39 12.41 -25.65
N ILE A 21 -14.10 11.70 -24.77
CA ILE A 21 -13.55 11.23 -23.49
C ILE A 21 -12.36 10.30 -23.73
N MET A 22 -12.49 9.36 -24.67
CA MET A 22 -11.41 8.44 -25.00
C MET A 22 -10.23 9.15 -25.67
N TYR A 23 -10.44 10.19 -26.47
CA TYR A 23 -9.34 10.98 -27.04
C TYR A 23 -8.59 11.77 -25.97
N TYR A 24 -9.34 12.42 -25.06
CA TYR A 24 -8.77 13.26 -24.00
C TYR A 24 -8.03 12.46 -22.93
N TYR A 25 -8.63 11.36 -22.46
CA TYR A 25 -8.02 10.53 -21.42
C TYR A 25 -7.20 9.36 -21.98
N GLY A 26 -7.62 8.76 -23.09
CA GLY A 26 -7.04 7.54 -23.70
C GLY A 26 -5.61 7.65 -24.20
N THR A 27 -5.19 8.83 -24.62
CA THR A 27 -3.86 9.04 -25.24
C THR A 27 -2.74 9.24 -24.22
N ASN A 28 -3.08 9.60 -22.96
CA ASN A 28 -2.12 9.97 -21.93
C ASN A 28 -2.50 9.41 -20.55
N LEU A 29 -3.01 8.17 -20.49
CA LEU A 29 -3.32 7.54 -19.20
C LEU A 29 -2.09 7.39 -18.32
N ASP A 30 -0.99 6.91 -18.90
CA ASP A 30 0.20 6.54 -18.14
C ASP A 30 0.77 7.75 -17.39
N GLN A 31 0.95 8.89 -18.07
CA GLN A 31 1.45 10.11 -17.44
C GLN A 31 0.45 10.75 -16.46
N ARG A 32 -0.86 10.63 -16.70
CA ARG A 32 -1.90 11.27 -15.86
C ARG A 32 -2.23 10.46 -14.61
N PHE A 33 -2.10 9.14 -14.67
CA PHE A 33 -2.45 8.22 -13.58
C PHE A 33 -1.25 7.50 -12.98
N SER A 34 -0.02 7.73 -13.47
CA SER A 34 1.18 7.25 -12.80
C SER A 34 1.31 7.93 -11.44
N VAL A 35 1.39 7.12 -10.38
CA VAL A 35 1.75 7.62 -9.07
C VAL A 35 3.28 7.63 -8.99
N PRO A 36 3.94 8.81 -8.91
CA PRO A 36 5.38 8.86 -8.71
C PRO A 36 5.72 8.22 -7.36
N ASP A 37 6.80 7.44 -7.33
CA ASP A 37 7.25 6.70 -6.15
C ASP A 37 6.19 5.75 -5.54
N PHE A 38 5.36 5.12 -6.38
CA PHE A 38 4.38 4.14 -5.91
C PHE A 38 4.99 3.01 -5.08
N TRP A 39 6.18 2.55 -5.45
CA TRP A 39 6.90 1.49 -4.71
C TRP A 39 7.82 2.09 -3.65
N PRO A 40 7.85 1.51 -2.44
CA PRO A 40 8.81 1.92 -1.40
C PRO A 40 10.23 1.83 -1.96
N ARG A 41 11.02 2.86 -1.68
CA ARG A 41 12.41 2.90 -2.12
C ARG A 41 13.21 1.79 -1.41
N VAL A 42 14.27 1.28 -2.04
CA VAL A 42 15.04 0.15 -1.51
C VAL A 42 15.63 0.43 -0.12
N ASP A 43 15.95 1.69 0.18
CA ASP A 43 16.37 2.18 1.50
C ASP A 43 15.27 2.10 2.57
N GLN A 44 14.00 2.16 2.17
CA GLN A 44 12.84 1.98 3.07
C GLN A 44 12.46 0.51 3.25
N THR A 45 13.02 -0.39 2.44
CA THR A 45 12.80 -1.83 2.59
C THR A 45 13.75 -2.42 3.61
N ASN A 46 13.30 -3.48 4.28
CA ASN A 46 14.10 -4.17 5.27
C ASN A 46 15.28 -4.88 4.58
N ARG A 47 16.52 -4.52 4.93
CA ARG A 47 17.71 -5.16 4.38
C ARG A 47 18.03 -6.42 5.17
N ILE A 48 17.96 -7.55 4.48
CA ILE A 48 18.35 -8.84 5.05
C ILE A 48 19.88 -8.89 5.07
N PRO A 49 20.52 -9.21 6.21
CA PRO A 49 21.97 -9.38 6.25
C PRO A 49 22.39 -10.58 5.39
N PHE A 50 23.40 -10.39 4.55
CA PHE A 50 23.91 -11.43 3.64
C PHE A 50 25.19 -12.08 4.17
N GLU A 51 25.96 -11.36 4.98
CA GLU A 51 27.24 -11.84 5.52
C GLU A 51 27.05 -12.69 6.78
N ARG A 52 27.86 -13.75 6.93
CA ARG A 52 27.70 -14.71 8.04
C ARG A 52 27.79 -14.08 9.43
N ASP A 53 28.65 -13.09 9.59
CA ASP A 53 28.85 -12.43 10.88
C ASP A 53 27.71 -11.46 11.21
N GLU A 54 27.17 -10.76 10.21
CA GLU A 54 25.96 -9.94 10.34
C GLU A 54 24.72 -10.78 10.68
N ILE A 55 24.59 -11.95 10.08
CA ILE A 55 23.50 -12.89 10.38
C ILE A 55 23.56 -13.34 11.85
N LYS A 56 24.76 -13.62 12.37
CA LYS A 56 24.93 -14.04 13.77
C LYS A 56 24.57 -12.93 14.75
N SER A 57 25.04 -11.71 14.51
CA SER A 57 24.76 -10.57 15.38
C SER A 57 23.27 -10.22 15.39
N GLU A 58 22.61 -10.26 14.23
CA GLU A 58 21.17 -10.03 14.12
C GLU A 58 20.37 -11.15 14.81
N LEU A 59 20.81 -12.41 14.71
CA LEU A 59 20.20 -13.53 15.42
C LEU A 59 20.30 -13.39 16.94
N GLU A 60 21.45 -12.94 17.45
CA GLU A 60 21.64 -12.65 18.87
C GLU A 60 20.74 -11.52 19.35
N ARG A 61 20.64 -10.42 18.59
CA ARG A 61 19.71 -9.32 18.85
C ARG A 61 18.26 -9.80 18.95
N LEU A 62 17.84 -10.68 18.02
CA LEU A 62 16.49 -11.25 18.02
C LEU A 62 16.25 -12.19 19.21
N ARG A 63 17.25 -12.96 19.64
CA ARG A 63 17.16 -13.80 20.86
C ARG A 63 16.99 -12.95 22.11
N GLN A 64 17.78 -11.88 22.26
CA GLN A 64 17.68 -10.96 23.40
C GLN A 64 16.31 -10.29 23.44
N LYS A 65 15.81 -9.78 22.30
CA LYS A 65 14.46 -9.21 22.20
C LYS A 65 13.38 -10.20 22.64
N ARG A 66 13.49 -11.48 22.24
CA ARG A 66 12.55 -12.53 22.61
C ARG A 66 12.55 -12.79 24.13
N LEU A 67 13.73 -12.86 24.74
CA LEU A 67 13.87 -13.06 26.19
C LEU A 67 13.30 -11.89 26.97
N TYR A 68 13.58 -10.65 26.55
CA TYR A 68 13.04 -9.44 27.17
C TYR A 68 11.50 -9.41 27.14
N LEU A 69 10.89 -9.68 25.97
CA LEU A 69 9.43 -9.73 25.84
C LEU A 69 8.80 -10.88 26.63
N ARG A 70 9.53 -11.98 26.83
CA ARG A 70 9.10 -13.08 27.69
C ARG A 70 9.11 -12.64 29.16
N ASP A 71 10.18 -11.99 29.60
CA ASP A 71 10.31 -11.48 30.97
C ASP A 71 9.22 -10.45 31.30
N GLN A 72 8.97 -9.48 30.40
CA GLN A 72 7.84 -8.55 30.54
C GLN A 72 6.50 -9.27 30.70
N ARG A 73 6.21 -10.31 29.89
CA ARG A 73 4.96 -11.07 30.00
C ARG A 73 4.84 -11.81 31.32
N VAL A 74 5.94 -12.40 31.81
CA VAL A 74 5.95 -13.11 33.10
C VAL A 74 5.78 -12.12 34.26
N ARG A 75 6.45 -10.97 34.22
CA ARG A 75 6.29 -9.92 35.24
C ARG A 75 4.88 -9.35 35.27
N GLY A 76 4.29 -9.07 34.10
CA GLY A 76 2.91 -8.59 33.99
C GLY A 76 1.90 -9.62 34.51
N ALA A 77 2.11 -10.91 34.23
CA ALA A 77 1.27 -11.99 34.75
C ALA A 77 1.44 -12.24 36.26
N ASN A 78 2.64 -12.03 36.80
CA ASN A 78 2.88 -12.14 38.24
C ASN A 78 2.30 -10.95 39.01
N GLY A 79 2.38 -9.73 38.47
CA GLY A 79 1.78 -8.53 39.09
C GLY A 79 0.26 -8.63 39.21
N SER A 80 -0.44 -9.18 38.21
CA SER A 80 -1.88 -9.43 38.30
C SER A 80 -2.26 -10.50 39.33
N ASN A 81 -1.41 -11.51 39.55
CA ASN A 81 -1.65 -12.57 40.54
C ASN A 81 -1.37 -12.11 41.98
N GLU A 82 -0.57 -11.06 42.19
CA GLU A 82 -0.30 -10.47 43.51
C GLU A 82 -1.37 -9.45 43.93
N GLU A 83 -2.04 -8.77 42.99
CA GLU A 83 -3.14 -7.84 43.27
C GLU A 83 -4.49 -8.54 43.57
N GLU A 84 -4.65 -9.82 43.21
CA GLU A 84 -5.89 -10.61 43.40
C GLU A 84 -5.91 -11.39 44.74
N LYS A 85 -4.89 -11.24 45.60
CA LYS A 85 -4.77 -11.89 46.93
C LYS A 85 -4.90 -10.91 48.08
#